data_AF-A0A4Q3VWW4-F1
#
_entry.id   AF-A0A4Q3VWW4-F1
#
_cell.length_a   1.000
_cell.length_b   1.000
_cell.length_c   1.000
_cell.angle_alpha   90.00
_cell.angle_beta   90.00
_cell.angle_gamma   90.00
#
_symmetry.space_group_name_H-M   'P 1'
#
loop_
_entity.id
_entity.type
_entity.pdbx_description
1 polymer ?
#
loop_
_entity_poly.entity_id
_entity_poly.type
_entity_poly.pdbx_seq_one_letter_code
_entity_poly.pdbx_strand_id
1 'polypeptide(L)'
;MARKLWARAPWAKDPAKVDTVQMRIALLVDQVAQTSRNASPETADAQVSQLFDRFEKQLQTDGIPSDQALQIKESVRGQIRSTIQLPLEDVRLVKARLEIVEAENLEMKRRLDDLEKSQGGIGTEWRQLRNHVLFALMLGTAALALALAIVLLRR
;
A
#
# COMPACT_ATOMS: atom_id res chain seq x y z
N MET A 1 -7.25 16.45 -9.13
CA MET A 1 -7.91 17.73 -8.80
C MET A 1 -6.97 18.81 -8.27
N ALA A 2 -5.73 18.52 -7.80
CA ALA A 2 -4.80 19.53 -7.27
C ALA A 2 -4.42 20.67 -8.24
N ARG A 3 -4.21 20.39 -9.54
CA ARG A 3 -3.89 21.43 -10.55
C ARG A 3 -4.89 22.59 -10.58
N LYS A 4 -6.17 22.37 -10.26
CA LYS A 4 -7.20 23.42 -10.30
C LYS A 4 -7.05 24.48 -9.20
N LEU A 5 -6.44 24.14 -8.06
CA LEU A 5 -6.30 25.05 -6.92
C LEU A 5 -5.26 26.15 -7.19
N TRP A 6 -4.13 25.80 -7.78
CA TRP A 6 -3.02 26.73 -7.99
C TRP A 6 -2.91 27.26 -9.43
N ALA A 7 -3.63 26.71 -10.40
CA ALA A 7 -3.71 27.27 -11.77
C ALA A 7 -4.26 28.71 -11.84
N ARG A 8 -4.89 29.20 -10.76
CA ARG A 8 -5.38 30.59 -10.66
C ARG A 8 -4.36 31.55 -10.04
N ALA A 9 -3.23 31.04 -9.56
CA ALA A 9 -2.22 31.86 -8.89
C ALA A 9 -1.48 32.76 -9.90
N PRO A 10 -1.02 33.96 -9.50
CA PRO A 10 -0.32 34.89 -10.40
C PRO A 10 0.93 34.29 -11.06
N TRP A 11 1.69 33.46 -10.32
CA TRP A 11 2.87 32.76 -10.83
C TRP A 11 2.53 31.61 -11.77
N ALA A 12 1.31 31.06 -11.73
CA ALA A 12 0.88 29.97 -12.61
C ALA A 12 0.64 30.43 -14.05
N LYS A 13 0.70 31.74 -14.32
CA LYS A 13 0.75 32.32 -15.66
C LYS A 13 2.11 32.12 -16.33
N ASP A 14 3.15 31.85 -15.55
CA ASP A 14 4.50 31.57 -16.04
C ASP A 14 4.67 30.05 -16.23
N PRO A 15 4.73 29.57 -17.49
CA PRO A 15 4.84 28.14 -17.76
C PRO A 15 6.13 27.53 -17.19
N ALA A 16 7.25 28.27 -17.15
CA ALA A 16 8.50 27.76 -16.60
C ALA A 16 8.40 27.48 -15.09
N LYS A 17 7.66 28.33 -14.35
CA LYS A 17 7.38 28.10 -12.92
C LYS A 17 6.45 26.91 -12.71
N VAL A 18 5.41 26.79 -13.54
CA VAL A 18 4.49 25.64 -13.48
C VAL A 18 5.26 24.34 -13.71
N ASP A 19 6.15 24.30 -14.70
CA ASP A 19 6.97 23.13 -15.00
C ASP A 19 7.94 22.81 -13.86
N THR A 20 8.55 23.84 -13.26
CA THR A 20 9.42 23.67 -12.07
C THR A 20 8.66 23.06 -10.90
N VAL A 21 7.46 23.56 -10.59
CA VAL A 21 6.61 23.00 -9.53
C VAL A 21 6.20 21.56 -9.84
N GLN A 22 5.83 21.26 -11.08
CA GLN A 22 5.50 19.90 -11.49
C GLN A 22 6.68 18.93 -11.36
N MET A 23 7.86 19.36 -11.78
CA MET A 23 9.10 18.61 -11.61
C MET A 23 9.38 18.35 -10.12
N ARG A 24 9.23 19.35 -9.25
CA ARG A 24 9.41 19.19 -7.81
C ARG A 24 8.41 18.21 -7.20
N ILE A 25 7.15 18.26 -7.63
CA ILE A 25 6.13 17.30 -7.20
C ILE A 25 6.50 15.89 -7.64
N ALA A 26 6.94 15.70 -8.89
CA ALA A 26 7.35 14.40 -9.40
C ALA A 26 8.53 13.82 -8.61
N LEU A 27 9.54 14.64 -8.30
CA LEU A 27 10.68 14.24 -7.47
C LEU A 27 10.25 13.87 -6.05
N LEU A 28 9.36 14.67 -5.43
CA LEU A 28 8.84 14.37 -4.10
C LEU A 28 8.07 13.05 -4.09
N VAL A 29 7.23 12.80 -5.09
CA VAL A 29 6.45 11.57 -5.22
C VAL A 29 7.36 10.35 -5.30
N ASP A 30 8.42 10.40 -6.10
CA ASP A 30 9.40 9.32 -6.20
C ASP A 30 10.14 9.08 -4.87
N GLN A 31 10.62 10.15 -4.23
CA GLN A 31 11.30 10.08 -2.94
C GLN A 31 10.39 9.47 -1.85
N VAL A 32 9.14 9.92 -1.76
CA VAL A 32 8.19 9.35 -0.80
C VAL A 32 7.89 7.89 -1.10
N ALA A 33 7.67 7.52 -2.37
CA ALA A 33 7.43 6.13 -2.74
C ALA A 33 8.61 5.21 -2.36
N GLN A 34 9.85 5.67 -2.58
CA GLN A 34 11.05 4.92 -2.19
C GLN A 34 11.17 4.79 -0.67
N THR A 35 11.01 5.89 0.07
CA THR A 35 11.05 5.88 1.54
C THR A 35 9.98 4.96 2.11
N SER A 36 8.73 5.08 1.63
CA SER A 36 7.62 4.25 2.13
C SER A 36 7.77 2.77 1.80
N ARG A 37 8.52 2.39 0.76
CA ARG A 37 8.78 0.96 0.44
C ARG A 37 9.92 0.38 1.28
N ASN A 38 10.98 1.16 1.51
CA ASN A 38 12.24 0.64 2.03
C ASN A 38 12.39 0.80 3.55
N ALA A 39 11.69 1.76 4.16
CA ALA A 39 11.78 2.04 5.58
C ALA A 39 10.68 1.32 6.38
N SER A 40 10.95 1.07 7.67
CA SER A 40 9.91 0.62 8.61
C SER A 40 8.82 1.69 8.73
N PRO A 41 7.56 1.35 9.10
CA PRO A 41 6.46 2.31 9.14
C PRO A 41 6.79 3.58 9.96
N GLU A 42 7.31 3.40 11.17
CA GLU A 42 7.66 4.50 12.08
C GLU A 42 8.76 5.41 11.52
N THR A 43 9.78 4.81 10.88
CA THR A 43 10.89 5.58 10.29
C THR A 43 10.48 6.24 8.97
N ALA A 44 9.58 5.61 8.21
CA ALA A 44 9.04 6.13 6.97
C ALA A 44 8.25 7.42 7.22
N ASP A 45 7.38 7.46 8.22
CA ASP A 45 6.54 8.64 8.50
C ASP A 45 7.36 9.87 8.89
N ALA A 46 8.39 9.68 9.72
CA ALA A 46 9.30 10.76 10.09
C ALA A 46 10.08 11.30 8.89
N GLN A 47 10.61 10.41 8.05
CA GLN A 47 11.36 10.80 6.84
C GLN A 47 10.46 11.47 5.79
N VAL A 48 9.26 10.94 5.58
CA VAL A 48 8.27 11.51 4.64
C VAL A 48 7.87 12.92 5.09
N SER A 49 7.68 13.14 6.39
CA SER A 49 7.40 14.48 6.93
C SER A 49 8.52 15.48 6.61
N GLN A 50 9.79 15.08 6.79
CA GLN A 50 10.95 15.91 6.43
C GLN A 50 11.03 16.20 4.91
N LEU A 51 10.64 15.24 4.06
CA LEU A 51 10.57 15.45 2.62
C LEU A 51 9.55 16.53 2.24
N PHE A 52 8.38 16.55 2.89
CA PHE A 52 7.38 17.60 2.69
C PHE A 52 7.86 18.97 3.14
N ASP A 53 8.57 19.07 4.27
CA ASP A 53 9.12 20.34 4.76
C ASP A 53 10.21 20.87 3.82
N ARG A 54 11.05 19.96 3.27
CA ARG A 54 12.04 20.32 2.26
C ARG A 54 11.38 20.80 0.97
N PHE A 55 10.33 20.11 0.53
CA PHE A 55 9.57 20.49 -0.66
C PHE A 55 8.98 21.90 -0.53
N GLU A 56 8.37 22.23 0.60
CA GLU A 56 7.85 23.58 0.85
C GLU A 56 8.93 24.65 0.78
N LYS A 57 10.09 24.43 1.44
CA LYS A 57 11.23 25.35 1.38
C LYS A 57 11.76 25.54 -0.05
N GLN A 58 11.77 24.48 -0.84
CA GLN A 58 12.18 24.53 -2.24
C GLN A 58 11.21 25.36 -3.07
N LEU A 59 9.89 25.19 -2.89
CA LEU A 59 8.89 26.03 -3.56
C LEU A 59 9.06 27.52 -3.21
N GLN A 60 9.32 27.83 -1.94
CA GLN A 60 9.57 29.21 -1.51
C GLN A 60 10.83 29.80 -2.17
N THR A 61 11.88 28.99 -2.33
CA THR A 61 13.13 29.39 -3.00
C THR A 61 12.91 29.66 -4.48
N ASP A 62 11.99 28.93 -5.12
CA ASP A 62 11.60 29.14 -6.53
C ASP A 62 10.65 30.36 -6.70
N GLY A 63 10.42 31.13 -5.62
CA GLY A 63 9.62 32.35 -5.63
C GLY A 63 8.12 32.09 -5.57
N ILE A 64 7.69 30.94 -5.05
CA ILE A 64 6.28 30.68 -4.71
C ILE A 64 5.98 31.34 -3.35
N PRO A 65 4.90 32.13 -3.23
CA PRO A 65 4.48 32.70 -1.95
C PRO A 65 4.28 31.64 -0.87
N SER A 66 4.64 31.95 0.38
CA SER A 66 4.64 30.99 1.50
C SER A 66 3.27 30.34 1.74
N ASP A 67 2.20 31.14 1.69
CA ASP A 67 0.82 30.67 1.80
C ASP A 67 0.45 29.68 0.70
N GLN A 68 0.92 29.90 -0.52
CA GLN A 68 0.67 29.03 -1.66
C GLN A 68 1.55 27.79 -1.65
N ALA A 69 2.81 27.91 -1.23
CA ALA A 69 3.70 26.77 -1.02
C ALA A 69 3.12 25.80 0.02
N LEU A 70 2.57 26.34 1.12
CA LEU A 70 1.86 25.56 2.13
C LEU A 70 0.62 24.85 1.55
N GLN A 71 -0.19 25.56 0.76
CA GLN A 71 -1.37 24.96 0.11
C GLN A 71 -0.99 23.84 -0.87
N ILE A 72 0.09 24.02 -1.65
CA ILE A 72 0.60 22.98 -2.55
C ILE A 72 1.09 21.79 -1.73
N LYS A 73 1.86 22.03 -0.66
CA LYS A 73 2.34 20.98 0.26
C LYS A 73 1.17 20.15 0.79
N GLU A 74 0.15 20.77 1.38
CA GLU A 74 -0.99 20.03 1.95
C GLU A 74 -1.80 19.31 0.88
N SER A 75 -1.99 19.93 -0.29
CA SER A 75 -2.67 19.28 -1.41
C SER A 75 -1.93 18.03 -1.89
N VAL A 76 -0.62 18.15 -2.12
CA VAL A 76 0.24 17.04 -2.56
C VAL A 76 0.35 15.97 -1.47
N ARG A 77 0.44 16.38 -0.20
CA ARG A 77 0.43 15.46 0.96
C ARG A 77 -0.83 14.61 1.00
N GLY A 78 -2.01 15.21 0.84
CA GLY A 78 -3.28 14.46 0.78
C GLY A 78 -3.31 13.46 -0.39
N GLN A 79 -2.78 13.85 -1.56
CA GLN A 79 -2.69 12.96 -2.72
C GLN A 79 -1.71 11.81 -2.50
N ILE A 80 -0.51 12.09 -1.99
CA ILE A 80 0.49 11.06 -1.71
C ILE A 80 0.00 10.08 -0.63
N ARG A 81 -0.67 10.59 0.42
CA ARG A 81 -1.25 9.72 1.46
C ARG A 81 -2.24 8.73 0.87
N SER A 82 -3.16 9.22 0.04
CA SER A 82 -4.21 8.40 -0.57
C SER A 82 -3.73 7.46 -1.67
N THR A 83 -2.68 7.83 -2.41
CA THR A 83 -2.22 7.05 -3.58
C THR A 83 -1.02 6.16 -3.31
N ILE A 84 -0.24 6.44 -2.27
CA ILE A 84 1.02 5.73 -1.99
C ILE A 84 1.00 5.13 -0.59
N GLN A 85 0.81 5.96 0.46
CA GLN A 85 0.99 5.50 1.84
C GLN A 85 -0.09 4.50 2.26
N LEU A 86 -1.37 4.84 2.11
CA LEU A 86 -2.49 3.95 2.48
C LEU A 86 -2.44 2.60 1.74
N PRO A 87 -2.24 2.56 0.40
CA PRO A 87 -2.09 1.29 -0.29
C PRO A 87 -0.90 0.45 0.19
N LEU A 88 0.22 1.08 0.57
CA LEU A 88 1.38 0.36 1.11
C LEU A 88 1.11 -0.21 2.51
N GLU A 89 0.37 0.51 3.35
CA GLU A 89 -0.11 0.00 4.64
C GLU A 89 -1.03 -1.21 4.44
N ASP A 90 -1.97 -1.14 3.51
CA ASP A 90 -2.87 -2.25 3.16
C ASP A 90 -2.08 -3.48 2.68
N VAL A 91 -1.11 -3.28 1.79
CA VAL A 91 -0.24 -4.37 1.30
C VAL A 91 0.54 -5.03 2.44
N ARG A 92 1.06 -4.24 3.38
CA ARG A 92 1.79 -4.76 4.56
C ARG A 92 0.86 -5.57 5.46
N LEU A 93 -0.35 -5.07 5.70
CA LEU A 93 -1.35 -5.79 6.50
C LEU A 93 -1.75 -7.12 5.86
N VAL A 94 -2.00 -7.12 4.54
CA VAL A 94 -2.33 -8.33 3.79
C VAL A 94 -1.17 -9.33 3.84
N LYS A 95 0.07 -8.86 3.67
CA LYS A 95 1.26 -9.71 3.76
C LYS A 95 1.39 -10.37 5.14
N ALA A 96 1.23 -9.59 6.22
CA ALA A 96 1.28 -10.13 7.58
C ALA A 96 0.19 -11.17 7.83
N ARG A 97 -1.03 -10.95 7.31
CA ARG A 97 -2.11 -11.94 7.39
C ARG A 97 -1.82 -13.19 6.57
N LEU A 98 -1.22 -13.05 5.39
CA LEU A 98 -0.83 -14.18 4.56
C LEU A 98 0.19 -15.08 5.26
N GLU A 99 1.21 -14.49 5.89
CA GLU A 99 2.22 -15.23 6.66
C GLU A 99 1.59 -16.04 7.80
N ILE A 100 0.59 -15.49 8.50
CA ILE A 100 -0.16 -16.20 9.54
C ILE A 100 -0.93 -17.39 8.93
N VAL A 101 -1.68 -17.16 7.85
CA VAL A 101 -2.47 -18.21 7.19
C VAL A 101 -1.57 -19.31 6.61
N GLU A 102 -0.39 -18.98 6.09
CA GLU A 102 0.59 -19.94 5.62
C GLU A 102 1.13 -20.80 6.77
N ALA A 103 1.42 -20.20 7.93
CA ALA A 103 1.85 -20.92 9.13
C ALA A 103 0.76 -21.87 9.64
N GLU A 104 -0.49 -21.41 9.72
CA GLU A 104 -1.64 -22.24 10.10
C GLU A 104 -1.87 -23.40 9.13
N ASN A 105 -1.75 -23.16 7.81
CA ASN A 105 -1.86 -24.22 6.81
C ASN A 105 -0.76 -25.27 6.95
N LEU A 106 0.48 -24.85 7.22
CA LEU A 106 1.59 -25.78 7.46
C LEU A 106 1.35 -26.61 8.73
N GLU A 107 0.80 -26.00 9.77
CA GLU A 107 0.44 -26.72 11.00
C GLU A 107 -0.69 -27.72 10.75
N MET A 108 -1.76 -27.32 10.05
CA MET A 108 -2.87 -28.21 9.69
C MET A 108 -2.38 -29.39 8.84
N LYS A 109 -1.46 -29.14 7.90
CA LYS A 109 -0.87 -30.20 7.09
C LYS A 109 -0.09 -31.21 7.94
N ARG A 110 0.72 -30.75 8.90
CA ARG A 110 1.41 -31.64 9.84
C ARG A 110 0.43 -32.47 10.67
N ARG A 111 -0.62 -31.84 11.19
CA ARG A 111 -1.68 -32.56 11.94
C ARG A 111 -2.38 -33.62 11.08
N LEU A 112 -2.63 -33.34 9.80
CA LEU A 112 -3.17 -34.32 8.86
C LEU A 112 -2.22 -35.49 8.61
N ASP A 113 -0.93 -35.22 8.41
CA ASP A 113 0.08 -36.26 8.21
C ASP A 113 0.19 -37.17 9.46
N ASP A 114 0.09 -36.59 10.67
CA ASP A 114 0.09 -37.34 11.94
C ASP A 114 -1.21 -38.15 12.13
N LEU A 115 -2.36 -37.60 11.71
CA LEU A 115 -3.63 -38.33 11.66
C LEU A 115 -3.59 -39.48 10.65
N GLU A 116 -2.98 -39.29 9.47
CA GLU A 116 -2.85 -40.32 8.45
C GLU A 116 -1.94 -41.47 8.93
N LYS A 117 -0.83 -41.14 9.61
CA LYS A 117 0.06 -42.13 10.24
C LYS A 117 -0.59 -42.89 11.38
N SER A 118 -1.44 -42.24 12.18
CA SER A 118 -2.18 -42.88 13.28
C SER A 118 -3.42 -43.66 12.79
N GLN A 119 -3.97 -43.33 11.61
CA GLN A 119 -5.14 -43.98 11.01
C GLN A 119 -4.83 -45.06 9.96
N GLY A 120 -3.68 -45.75 10.06
CA GLY A 120 -3.46 -47.05 9.43
C GLY A 120 -4.46 -48.16 9.81
N GLY A 121 -5.66 -47.83 10.33
CA GLY A 121 -6.70 -48.76 10.77
C GLY A 121 -8.18 -48.34 10.60
N ILE A 122 -8.57 -47.15 10.09
CA ILE A 122 -10.01 -46.75 10.05
C ILE A 122 -10.36 -46.00 8.75
N GLY A 123 -11.02 -46.68 7.80
CA GLY A 123 -11.09 -46.28 6.38
C GLY A 123 -12.32 -45.48 5.89
N THR A 124 -13.32 -45.18 6.72
CA THR A 124 -14.58 -44.54 6.27
C THR A 124 -14.76 -43.10 6.73
N GLU A 125 -14.44 -42.76 7.98
CA GLU A 125 -14.52 -41.38 8.50
C GLU A 125 -13.47 -40.44 7.87
N TRP A 126 -12.31 -41.01 7.50
CA TRP A 126 -11.21 -40.28 6.84
C TRP A 126 -11.63 -39.60 5.53
N ARG A 127 -12.50 -40.24 4.75
CA ARG A 127 -12.95 -39.67 3.46
C ARG A 127 -13.84 -38.45 3.64
N GLN A 128 -14.66 -38.42 4.68
CA GLN A 128 -15.53 -37.27 4.96
C GLN A 128 -14.72 -36.07 5.47
N LEU A 129 -13.72 -36.32 6.32
CA LEU A 129 -12.83 -35.29 6.83
C LEU A 129 -11.93 -34.71 5.72
N ARG A 130 -11.38 -35.56 4.86
CA ARG A 130 -10.58 -35.13 3.69
C ARG A 130 -11.37 -34.26 2.73
N ASN A 131 -12.63 -34.61 2.47
CA ASN A 131 -13.49 -33.80 1.59
C ASN A 131 -13.81 -32.45 2.21
N HIS A 132 -14.04 -32.36 3.54
CA HIS A 132 -14.28 -31.08 4.21
C HIS A 132 -13.04 -30.17 4.19
N VAL A 133 -11.86 -30.73 4.45
CA VAL A 133 -10.60 -29.97 4.40
C VAL A 133 -10.30 -29.46 2.99
N LEU A 134 -10.47 -30.28 1.96
CA LEU A 134 -10.29 -29.86 0.57
C LEU A 134 -11.29 -28.78 0.16
N PHE A 135 -12.55 -28.87 0.63
CA PHE A 135 -13.55 -27.84 0.39
C PHE A 135 -13.19 -26.51 1.07
N ALA A 136 -12.68 -26.56 2.31
CA ALA A 136 -12.22 -25.37 3.03
C ALA A 136 -11.00 -24.72 2.35
N LEU A 137 -10.05 -25.51 1.86
CA LEU A 137 -8.90 -25.02 1.09
C LEU A 137 -9.32 -24.39 -0.24
N MET A 138 -10.27 -25.01 -0.97
CA MET A 138 -10.81 -24.43 -2.20
C MET A 138 -11.60 -23.15 -1.96
N LEU A 139 -12.38 -23.08 -0.87
CA LEU A 139 -13.10 -21.87 -0.49
C LEU A 139 -12.15 -20.74 -0.07
N GLY A 140 -11.10 -21.06 0.69
CA GLY A 140 -10.07 -20.10 1.09
C GLY A 140 -9.31 -19.53 -0.10
N THR A 141 -8.90 -20.38 -1.04
CA THR A 141 -8.21 -19.95 -2.27
C THR A 141 -9.12 -19.20 -3.24
N ALA A 142 -10.39 -19.60 -3.37
CA ALA A 142 -11.37 -18.87 -4.18
C ALA A 142 -11.68 -17.48 -3.60
N ALA A 143 -11.82 -17.35 -2.28
CA ALA A 143 -12.02 -16.06 -1.61
C ALA A 143 -10.81 -15.12 -1.80
N LEU A 144 -9.60 -15.68 -1.78
CA LEU A 144 -8.36 -14.94 -2.03
C LEU A 144 -8.27 -14.44 -3.49
N ALA A 145 -8.64 -15.30 -4.44
CA ALA A 145 -8.71 -14.93 -5.86
C ALA A 145 -9.76 -13.83 -6.12
N LEU A 146 -10.91 -13.90 -5.43
CA LEU A 146 -11.96 -12.88 -5.55
C LEU A 146 -11.54 -11.54 -4.92
N ALA A 147 -10.87 -11.58 -3.77
CA ALA A 147 -10.31 -10.38 -3.14
C ALA A 147 -9.25 -9.72 -4.03
N LEU A 148 -8.37 -10.51 -4.67
CA LEU A 148 -7.40 -10.02 -5.65
C LEU A 148 -8.07 -9.44 -6.90
N ALA A 149 -9.12 -10.08 -7.42
CA ALA A 149 -9.87 -9.59 -8.56
C ALA A 149 -10.57 -8.25 -8.26
N ILE A 150 -11.16 -8.09 -7.06
CA ILE A 150 -11.79 -6.84 -6.63
C ILE A 150 -10.76 -5.70 -6.52
N VAL A 151 -9.55 -5.99 -6.04
CA VAL A 151 -8.46 -5.01 -5.95
C VAL A 151 -7.95 -4.61 -7.35
N LEU A 152 -7.89 -5.55 -8.30
CA LEU A 152 -7.45 -5.30 -9.67
C LEU A 152 -8.49 -4.55 -10.52
N LEU A 153 -9.80 -4.82 -10.33
CA LEU A 153 -10.91 -4.16 -11.04
C LEU A 153 -11.21 -2.73 -10.53
N ARG A 154 -10.67 -2.34 -9.38
CA ARG A 154 -10.80 -0.98 -8.82
C ARG A 154 -9.71 0.00 -9.32
N ARG A 155 -8.80 -0.44 -10.20
CA ARG A 155 -7.86 0.42 -10.94
C ARG A 155 -8.46 0.91 -12.24
#